data_AF-U2XZD1-F1
#
_entry.id   AF-U2XZD1-F1
#
_cell.length_a   1.000
_cell.length_b   1.000
_cell.length_c   1.000
_cell.angle_alpha   90.00
_cell.angle_beta   90.00
_cell.angle_gamma   90.00
#
_symmetry.space_group_name_H-M   'P 1'
#
loop_
_entity.id
_entity.type
_entity.pdbx_description
1 polymer ?
#
loop_
_entity_poly.entity_id
_entity_poly.type
_entity_poly.pdbx_seq_one_letter_code
_entity_poly.pdbx_strand_id
1 'polypeptide(L)'
;MDELPIIYPIDVVDYNQIHNEQLKMNIDQEGKTIFQTNEHGKVMVTMSRLMDRFYDFERALSKLRQSAARDAQTDDLVVDATIQRFEFTYELAWKWMKLYLEHQGYAEVTSPRKTIREAFREGLIQDGETWLRMLEDRNRTSHTYDEETAMDMYERIRTHYIPLFDRLLDEMKQRLDSAT
;
A
#
# COMPACT_ATOMS: atom_id res chain seq x y z
N MET A 1 11.28 43.33 -0.73
CA MET A 1 10.55 42.05 -0.64
C MET A 1 11.58 41.03 -1.06
N ASP A 2 12.24 40.41 -0.08
CA ASP A 2 13.36 39.50 -0.35
C ASP A 2 12.81 38.25 -1.05
N GLU A 3 13.29 37.99 -2.27
CA GLU A 3 12.94 36.78 -3.01
C GLU A 3 13.40 35.57 -2.20
N LEU A 4 12.46 34.71 -1.82
CA LEU A 4 12.77 33.44 -1.20
C LEU A 4 13.64 32.64 -2.18
N PRO A 5 14.80 32.11 -1.76
CA PRO A 5 15.68 31.37 -2.66
C PRO A 5 14.94 30.16 -3.22
N ILE A 6 14.93 30.04 -4.56
CA ILE A 6 14.40 28.86 -5.25
C ILE A 6 15.19 27.65 -4.76
N ILE A 7 14.50 26.70 -4.12
CA ILE A 7 15.15 25.61 -3.38
C ILE A 7 15.79 24.58 -4.34
N TYR A 8 15.31 24.45 -5.58
CA TYR A 8 15.96 23.68 -6.65
C TYR A 8 15.59 24.19 -8.06
N PRO A 9 16.55 24.38 -8.98
CA PRO A 9 16.26 24.56 -10.41
C PRO A 9 15.85 23.21 -11.03
N ILE A 10 14.82 23.23 -11.88
CA ILE A 10 14.35 22.06 -12.64
C ILE A 10 14.47 22.37 -14.12
N ASP A 11 15.16 21.50 -14.86
CA ASP A 11 15.19 21.54 -16.33
C ASP A 11 14.12 20.62 -16.90
N VAL A 12 13.31 21.13 -17.83
CA VAL A 12 12.29 20.35 -18.55
C VAL A 12 12.81 20.08 -19.95
N VAL A 13 12.86 18.81 -20.33
CA VAL A 13 13.38 18.37 -21.63
C VAL A 13 12.38 17.44 -22.29
N ASP A 14 12.16 17.60 -23.60
CA ASP A 14 11.43 16.62 -24.39
C ASP A 14 12.35 15.42 -24.65
N TYR A 15 12.03 14.29 -24.00
CA TYR A 15 12.80 13.05 -24.08
C TYR A 15 13.08 12.60 -25.52
N ASN A 16 12.09 12.77 -26.42
CA ASN A 16 12.22 12.35 -27.82
C ASN A 16 13.19 13.25 -28.61
N GLN A 17 13.44 14.47 -28.13
CA GLN A 17 14.34 15.44 -28.73
C GLN A 17 15.74 15.43 -28.09
N ILE A 18 16.01 14.53 -27.13
CA ILE A 18 17.35 14.38 -26.54
C ILE A 18 18.28 13.70 -27.57
N HIS A 19 19.30 14.43 -28.00
CA HIS A 19 20.35 13.94 -28.91
C HIS A 19 21.55 13.35 -28.16
N ASN A 20 21.67 13.62 -26.86
CA ASN A 20 22.74 13.08 -26.03
C ASN A 20 22.38 11.66 -25.57
N GLU A 21 22.98 10.66 -26.22
CA GLU A 21 22.74 9.23 -25.92
C GLU A 21 23.10 8.84 -24.48
N GLN A 22 24.14 9.44 -23.90
CA GLN A 22 24.50 9.16 -22.50
C GLN A 22 23.42 9.68 -21.54
N LEU A 23 22.87 10.88 -21.81
CA LEU A 23 21.78 11.42 -21.00
C LEU A 23 20.52 10.56 -21.12
N LYS A 24 20.16 10.12 -22.34
CA LYS A 24 19.05 9.18 -22.54
C LYS A 24 19.26 7.89 -21.75
N MET A 25 20.44 7.29 -21.88
CA MET A 25 20.78 6.05 -21.18
C MET A 25 20.70 6.21 -19.65
N ASN A 26 21.18 7.34 -19.11
CA ASN A 26 21.05 7.62 -17.67
C ASN A 26 19.58 7.81 -17.25
N ILE A 27 18.76 8.48 -18.06
CA ILE A 27 17.32 8.63 -17.79
C ILE A 27 16.64 7.26 -17.82
N ASP A 28 17.01 6.38 -18.75
CA ASP A 28 16.40 5.06 -18.87
C ASP A 28 16.82 4.12 -17.74
N GLN A 29 18.06 4.25 -17.25
CA GLN A 29 18.60 3.42 -16.19
C GLN A 29 18.20 3.89 -14.79
N GLU A 30 18.21 5.20 -14.55
CA GLU A 30 18.05 5.78 -13.20
C GLU A 30 16.74 6.56 -13.04
N GLY A 31 16.08 6.91 -14.15
CA GLY A 31 14.87 7.70 -14.15
C GLY A 31 13.69 6.99 -13.52
N LYS A 32 12.78 7.78 -12.94
CA LYS A 32 11.51 7.29 -12.40
C LYS A 32 10.36 7.86 -13.22
N THR A 33 9.57 6.99 -13.83
CA THR A 33 8.33 7.40 -14.51
C THR A 33 7.32 7.90 -13.50
N ILE A 34 7.06 9.20 -13.44
CA ILE A 34 6.07 9.78 -12.51
C ILE A 34 4.67 9.91 -13.14
N PHE A 35 4.58 9.85 -14.47
CA PHE A 35 3.34 9.98 -15.22
C PHE A 35 3.45 9.23 -16.55
N GLN A 36 2.42 8.45 -16.89
CA GLN A 36 2.33 7.74 -18.16
C GLN A 36 0.87 7.61 -18.56
N THR A 37 0.57 7.70 -19.86
CA THR A 37 -0.75 7.44 -20.43
C THR A 37 -0.68 6.34 -21.48
N ASN A 38 -1.79 5.63 -21.68
CA ASN A 38 -1.94 4.77 -22.85
C ASN A 38 -2.26 5.61 -24.11
N GLU A 39 -2.40 4.94 -25.25
CA GLU A 39 -2.74 5.53 -26.55
C GLU A 39 -4.06 6.33 -26.58
N HIS A 40 -4.95 6.10 -25.61
CA HIS A 40 -6.21 6.82 -25.46
C HIS A 40 -6.14 7.98 -24.44
N GLY A 41 -4.94 8.32 -23.95
CA GLY A 41 -4.74 9.37 -22.95
C GLY A 41 -5.17 9.00 -21.53
N LYS A 42 -5.49 7.73 -21.26
CA LYS A 42 -5.82 7.26 -19.90
C LYS A 42 -4.54 7.11 -19.09
N VAL A 43 -4.51 7.70 -17.90
CA VAL A 43 -3.38 7.58 -16.96
C VAL A 43 -3.19 6.12 -16.55
N MET A 44 -1.96 5.64 -16.69
CA MET A 44 -1.53 4.30 -16.33
C MET A 44 -0.89 4.28 -14.95
N VAL A 45 -0.97 3.14 -14.30
CA VAL A 45 -0.19 2.90 -13.08
C VAL A 45 1.27 2.72 -13.47
N THR A 46 2.17 3.40 -12.75
CA THR A 46 3.62 3.29 -12.95
C THR A 46 4.23 2.39 -11.88
N MET A 47 5.35 1.75 -12.22
CA MET A 47 6.13 0.96 -11.25
C MET A 47 6.63 1.80 -10.07
N SER A 48 7.01 3.06 -10.30
CA SER A 48 7.39 4.00 -9.23
C SER A 48 6.29 4.15 -8.19
N ARG A 49 5.03 4.31 -8.63
CA ARG A 49 3.88 4.48 -7.76
C ARG A 49 3.54 3.20 -7.00
N LEU A 50 3.78 2.03 -7.59
CA LEU A 50 3.67 0.74 -6.89
C LEU A 50 4.71 0.63 -5.78
N MET A 51 5.96 1.01 -6.07
CA MET A 51 7.05 0.99 -5.10
C MET A 51 6.85 1.98 -3.96
N ASP A 52 6.33 3.18 -4.23
CA ASP A 52 5.99 4.15 -3.17
C ASP A 52 4.95 3.56 -2.20
N ARG A 53 3.92 2.88 -2.73
CA ARG A 53 2.90 2.21 -1.90
C ARG A 53 3.43 1.01 -1.15
N PHE A 54 4.38 0.27 -1.73
CA PHE A 54 5.12 -0.78 -1.04
C PHE A 54 5.81 -0.23 0.22
N TYR A 55 6.59 0.85 0.09
CA TYR A 55 7.33 1.42 1.22
C TYR A 55 6.40 2.02 2.29
N ASP A 56 5.28 2.65 1.88
CA ASP A 56 4.25 3.14 2.80
C ASP A 56 3.68 1.98 3.63
N PHE A 57 3.29 0.89 2.95
CA PHE A 57 2.68 -0.27 3.58
C PHE A 57 3.66 -1.01 4.49
N GLU A 58 4.89 -1.26 4.05
CA GLU A 58 5.93 -1.94 4.84
C GLU A 58 6.21 -1.17 6.15
N ARG A 59 6.30 0.16 6.07
CA ARG A 59 6.49 1.02 7.24
C ARG A 59 5.29 0.99 8.18
N ALA A 60 4.07 1.02 7.64
CA ALA A 60 2.84 0.94 8.42
C ALA A 60 2.73 -0.41 9.15
N LEU A 61 2.98 -1.52 8.44
CA LEU A 61 2.96 -2.86 8.98
C LEU A 61 4.02 -3.07 10.06
N SER A 62 5.23 -2.55 9.86
CA SER A 62 6.28 -2.57 10.90
C SER A 62 5.83 -1.87 12.18
N LYS A 63 5.20 -0.69 12.07
CA LYS A 63 4.63 0.02 13.23
C LYS A 63 3.49 -0.77 13.87
N LEU A 64 2.61 -1.39 13.08
CA LEU A 64 1.53 -2.22 13.61
C LEU A 64 2.09 -3.39 14.43
N ARG A 65 3.08 -4.11 13.90
CA ARG A 65 3.76 -5.20 14.63
C ARG A 65 4.37 -4.71 15.95
N GLN A 66 4.97 -3.53 15.97
CA GLN A 66 5.56 -2.97 17.20
C GLN A 66 4.53 -2.68 18.30
N SER A 67 3.34 -2.17 17.98
CA SER A 67 2.31 -1.95 19.00
C SER A 67 1.66 -3.27 19.41
N ALA A 68 1.37 -4.14 18.44
CA ALA A 68 0.85 -5.48 18.65
C ALA A 68 1.74 -6.39 19.53
N ALA A 69 3.04 -6.10 19.63
CA ALA A 69 3.98 -6.87 20.44
C ALA A 69 4.04 -6.44 21.92
N ARG A 70 3.46 -5.30 22.30
CA ARG A 70 3.44 -4.86 23.71
C ARG A 70 2.26 -5.48 24.46
N ASP A 71 2.43 -5.61 25.77
CA ASP A 71 1.41 -6.19 26.64
C ASP A 71 0.30 -5.19 26.98
N ALA A 72 -0.90 -5.44 26.46
CA ALA A 72 -2.10 -4.64 26.70
C ALA A 72 -2.57 -4.65 28.16
N GLN A 73 -2.16 -5.61 28.98
CA GLN A 73 -2.47 -5.61 30.42
C GLN A 73 -1.68 -4.54 31.20
N THR A 74 -0.57 -4.06 30.62
CA THR A 74 0.33 -3.10 31.27
C THR A 74 0.27 -1.70 30.66
N ASP A 75 -0.31 -1.56 29.47
CA ASP A 75 -0.37 -0.33 28.68
C ASP A 75 -1.66 -0.36 27.85
N ASP A 76 -2.78 0.08 28.45
CA ASP A 76 -4.11 0.10 27.81
C ASP A 76 -4.12 0.95 26.52
N LEU A 77 -3.34 2.03 26.48
CA LEU A 77 -3.13 2.85 25.28
C LEU A 77 -2.57 2.06 24.08
N VAL A 78 -1.95 0.91 24.30
CA VAL A 78 -1.47 0.07 23.19
C VAL A 78 -2.63 -0.52 22.38
N VAL A 79 -3.78 -0.76 23.00
CA VAL A 79 -4.97 -1.29 22.32
C VAL A 79 -5.41 -0.29 21.27
N ASP A 80 -5.65 0.95 21.69
CA ASP A 80 -6.05 2.06 20.81
C ASP A 80 -5.01 2.33 19.72
N ALA A 81 -3.73 2.37 20.10
CA ALA A 81 -2.65 2.58 19.14
C ALA A 81 -2.59 1.46 18.10
N THR A 82 -2.85 0.21 18.49
CA THR A 82 -2.85 -0.94 17.58
C THR A 82 -4.06 -0.93 16.66
N ILE A 83 -5.25 -0.59 17.17
CA ILE A 83 -6.47 -0.45 16.35
C ILE A 83 -6.27 0.67 15.31
N GLN A 84 -5.78 1.84 15.73
CA GLN A 84 -5.51 2.95 14.81
C GLN A 84 -4.46 2.57 13.76
N ARG A 85 -3.40 1.86 14.16
CA ARG A 85 -2.36 1.34 13.24
C ARG A 85 -2.91 0.33 12.25
N PHE A 86 -3.83 -0.52 12.70
CA PHE A 86 -4.51 -1.47 11.85
C PHE A 86 -5.33 -0.77 10.77
N GLU A 87 -6.11 0.27 11.12
CA GLU A 87 -6.96 0.98 10.15
C GLU A 87 -6.19 1.52 8.94
N PHE A 88 -5.08 2.24 9.20
CA PHE A 88 -4.29 2.78 8.11
C PHE A 88 -3.44 1.72 7.40
N THR A 89 -3.02 0.66 8.10
CA THR A 89 -2.29 -0.46 7.48
C THR A 89 -3.20 -1.22 6.52
N TYR A 90 -4.44 -1.50 6.92
CA TYR A 90 -5.48 -2.04 6.06
C TYR A 90 -5.71 -1.15 4.85
N GLU A 91 -5.86 0.16 5.06
CA GLU A 91 -6.11 1.12 3.99
C GLU A 91 -5.01 1.12 2.93
N LEU A 92 -3.75 1.05 3.36
CA LEU A 92 -2.60 0.93 2.48
C LEU A 92 -2.58 -0.42 1.76
N ALA A 93 -2.85 -1.52 2.46
CA ALA A 93 -2.85 -2.87 1.90
C ALA A 93 -3.82 -3.01 0.71
N TRP A 94 -5.09 -2.65 0.89
CA TRP A 94 -6.07 -2.82 -0.18
C TRP A 94 -5.83 -1.83 -1.33
N LYS A 95 -5.35 -0.62 -1.04
CA LYS A 95 -4.98 0.34 -2.09
C LYS A 95 -3.79 -0.14 -2.91
N TRP A 96 -2.83 -0.80 -2.28
CA TRP A 96 -1.68 -1.37 -2.97
C TRP A 96 -2.08 -2.57 -3.83
N MET A 97 -2.91 -3.49 -3.31
CA MET A 97 -3.54 -4.55 -4.10
C MET A 97 -4.30 -4.00 -5.31
N LYS A 98 -5.13 -2.98 -5.09
CA LYS A 98 -5.87 -2.32 -6.17
C LYS A 98 -4.93 -1.77 -7.24
N LEU A 99 -3.90 -1.04 -6.81
CA LEU A 99 -2.95 -0.42 -7.72
C LEU A 99 -2.18 -1.48 -8.55
N TYR A 100 -1.78 -2.58 -7.90
CA TYR A 100 -1.13 -3.71 -8.57
C TYR A 100 -2.05 -4.37 -9.60
N LEU A 101 -3.31 -4.65 -9.24
CA LEU A 101 -4.30 -5.22 -10.16
C LEU A 101 -4.58 -4.27 -11.34
N GLU A 102 -4.68 -2.97 -11.10
CA GLU A 102 -4.81 -1.96 -12.17
C GLU A 102 -3.58 -1.96 -13.10
N HIS A 103 -2.37 -2.13 -12.55
CA HIS A 103 -1.14 -2.27 -13.33
C HIS A 103 -1.14 -3.54 -14.20
N GLN A 104 -1.74 -4.63 -13.72
CA GLN A 104 -1.92 -5.88 -14.48
C GLN A 104 -3.09 -5.82 -15.48
N GLY A 105 -3.80 -4.69 -15.58
CA GLY A 105 -4.89 -4.49 -16.55
C GLY A 105 -6.31 -4.71 -16.01
N TYR A 106 -6.47 -5.03 -14.72
CA TYR A 106 -7.80 -5.18 -14.11
C TYR A 106 -8.42 -3.81 -13.81
N ALA A 107 -9.26 -3.31 -14.71
CA ALA A 107 -9.81 -1.95 -14.63
C ALA A 107 -11.03 -1.79 -13.69
N GLU A 108 -11.62 -2.87 -13.18
CA GLU A 108 -12.91 -2.83 -12.46
C GLU A 108 -12.80 -2.88 -10.92
N VAL A 109 -11.58 -2.90 -10.38
CA VAL A 109 -11.32 -3.00 -8.93
C VAL A 109 -11.49 -1.66 -8.21
N THR A 110 -12.71 -1.15 -8.15
CA THR A 110 -13.00 0.21 -7.66
C THR A 110 -13.25 0.35 -6.16
N SER A 111 -13.34 -0.75 -5.42
CA SER A 111 -13.65 -0.74 -3.98
C SER A 111 -12.90 -1.84 -3.22
N PRO A 112 -12.69 -1.71 -1.89
CA PRO A 112 -11.95 -2.70 -1.11
C PRO A 112 -12.47 -4.12 -1.29
N ARG A 113 -13.81 -4.29 -1.26
CA ARG A 113 -14.45 -5.59 -1.45
C ARG A 113 -14.20 -6.18 -2.84
N LYS A 114 -14.26 -5.36 -3.91
CA LYS A 114 -13.95 -5.82 -5.27
C LYS A 114 -12.48 -6.19 -5.40
N THR A 115 -11.59 -5.36 -4.88
CA THR A 115 -10.15 -5.59 -4.86
C THR A 115 -9.79 -6.88 -4.14
N ILE A 116 -10.35 -7.15 -2.95
CA ILE A 116 -10.07 -8.39 -2.21
C ILE A 116 -10.53 -9.61 -3.00
N ARG A 117 -11.72 -9.56 -3.61
CA ARG A 117 -12.23 -10.68 -4.43
C ARG A 117 -11.35 -10.97 -5.64
N GLU A 118 -10.92 -9.91 -6.33
CA GLU A 118 -10.06 -10.07 -7.50
C GLU A 118 -8.66 -10.53 -7.09
N ALA A 119 -8.08 -9.95 -6.03
CA ALA A 119 -6.80 -10.38 -5.48
C ALA A 119 -6.81 -11.86 -5.09
N PHE A 120 -7.90 -12.35 -4.52
CA PHE A 120 -8.06 -13.77 -4.21
C PHE A 120 -8.14 -14.63 -5.48
N ARG A 121 -8.91 -14.20 -6.49
CA ARG A 121 -9.02 -14.91 -7.77
C ARG A 121 -7.66 -15.04 -8.48
N GLU A 122 -6.87 -13.97 -8.46
CA GLU A 122 -5.55 -13.89 -9.10
C GLU A 122 -4.42 -14.48 -8.25
N GLY A 123 -4.77 -15.14 -7.13
CA GLY A 123 -3.83 -15.78 -6.22
C GLY A 123 -2.89 -14.82 -5.49
N LEU A 124 -3.14 -13.50 -5.55
CA LEU A 124 -2.37 -12.47 -4.85
C LEU A 124 -2.57 -12.57 -3.33
N ILE A 125 -3.73 -13.07 -2.90
CA ILE A 125 -4.00 -13.45 -1.52
C ILE A 125 -4.63 -14.85 -1.48
N GLN A 126 -4.41 -15.60 -0.41
CA GLN A 126 -4.84 -17.00 -0.30
C GLN A 126 -6.10 -17.21 0.58
N ASP A 127 -6.44 -16.26 1.44
CA ASP A 127 -7.56 -16.37 2.38
C ASP A 127 -8.55 -15.22 2.21
N GLY A 128 -9.28 -15.24 1.10
CA GLY A 128 -10.22 -14.18 0.75
C GLY A 128 -11.32 -13.97 1.79
N GLU A 129 -11.74 -15.02 2.50
CA GLU A 129 -12.77 -14.93 3.54
C GLU A 129 -12.29 -14.13 4.75
N THR A 130 -11.10 -14.43 5.27
CA THR A 130 -10.55 -13.66 6.40
C THR A 130 -10.23 -12.22 6.01
N TRP A 131 -9.82 -11.96 4.76
CA TRP A 131 -9.69 -10.59 4.24
C TRP A 131 -11.02 -9.83 4.16
N LEU A 132 -12.11 -10.49 3.79
CA LEU A 132 -13.45 -9.88 3.79
C LEU A 132 -13.95 -9.63 5.22
N ARG A 133 -13.69 -10.54 6.16
CA ARG A 133 -13.95 -10.31 7.59
C ARG A 133 -13.14 -9.13 8.13
N MET A 134 -11.88 -9.02 7.75
CA MET A 134 -11.01 -7.88 8.10
C MET A 134 -11.58 -6.55 7.60
N LEU A 135 -12.16 -6.50 6.39
CA LEU A 135 -12.88 -5.31 5.90
C LEU A 135 -14.08 -4.96 6.79
N GLU A 136 -14.86 -5.96 7.20
CA GLU A 136 -16.01 -5.75 8.07
C GLU A 136 -15.58 -5.24 9.45
N ASP A 137 -14.55 -5.84 10.03
CA ASP A 137 -13.95 -5.41 11.29
C ASP A 137 -13.38 -3.99 11.22
N ARG A 138 -12.68 -3.64 10.14
CA ARG A 138 -12.22 -2.26 9.90
C ARG A 138 -13.38 -1.28 9.82
N ASN A 139 -14.54 -1.66 9.26
CA ASN A 139 -15.70 -0.76 9.27
C ASN A 139 -16.32 -0.59 10.66
N ARG A 140 -15.99 -1.48 11.61
CA ARG A 140 -16.50 -1.48 12.98
C ARG A 140 -15.54 -0.83 13.97
N THR A 141 -14.28 -0.57 13.60
CA THR A 141 -13.30 0.07 14.49
C THR A 141 -13.73 1.48 14.93
N SER A 142 -14.53 2.20 14.13
CA SER A 142 -15.13 3.47 14.56
C SER A 142 -16.17 3.33 15.69
N HIS A 143 -16.52 2.09 16.07
CA HIS A 143 -17.49 1.78 17.12
C HIS A 143 -16.87 1.05 18.32
N THR A 144 -15.53 0.96 18.42
CA THR A 144 -14.82 0.35 19.56
C THR A 144 -14.77 1.29 20.78
N TYR A 145 -15.93 1.77 21.23
CA TYR A 145 -16.02 2.60 22.44
C TYR A 145 -16.08 1.79 23.74
N ASP A 146 -16.28 0.47 23.62
CA ASP A 146 -16.33 -0.48 24.72
C ASP A 146 -15.03 -1.29 24.82
N GLU A 147 -14.51 -1.45 26.05
CA GLU A 147 -13.21 -2.06 26.34
C GLU A 147 -13.13 -3.54 25.90
N GLU A 148 -14.20 -4.31 26.12
CA GLU A 148 -14.25 -5.73 25.71
C GLU A 148 -14.15 -5.83 24.19
N THR A 149 -14.89 -4.99 23.47
CA THR A 149 -14.87 -4.94 22.00
C THR A 149 -13.51 -4.50 21.44
N ALA A 150 -12.83 -3.55 22.11
CA ALA A 150 -11.50 -3.08 21.72
C ALA A 150 -10.44 -4.17 21.94
N MET A 151 -10.48 -4.87 23.07
CA MET A 151 -9.56 -5.96 23.38
C MET A 151 -9.72 -7.13 22.40
N ASP A 152 -10.96 -7.50 22.08
CA ASP A 152 -11.29 -8.49 21.06
C ASP A 152 -10.71 -8.13 19.68
N MET A 153 -10.83 -6.85 19.29
CA MET A 153 -10.27 -6.34 18.04
C MET A 153 -8.74 -6.42 18.06
N TYR A 154 -8.12 -6.01 19.15
CA TYR A 154 -6.67 -6.07 19.34
C TYR A 154 -6.14 -7.51 19.20
N GLU A 155 -6.79 -8.49 19.83
CA GLU A 155 -6.39 -9.90 19.69
C GLU A 155 -6.61 -10.43 18.27
N ARG A 156 -7.72 -10.08 17.61
CA ARG A 156 -7.95 -10.43 16.19
C ARG A 156 -6.87 -9.84 15.27
N ILE A 157 -6.51 -8.58 15.46
CA ILE A 157 -5.45 -7.92 14.69
C ILE A 157 -4.14 -8.70 14.82
N ARG A 158 -3.74 -9.04 16.04
CA ARG A 158 -2.48 -9.73 16.36
C ARG A 158 -2.41 -11.13 15.76
N THR A 159 -3.49 -11.89 15.92
CA THR A 159 -3.48 -13.33 15.65
C THR A 159 -3.92 -13.68 14.23
N HIS A 160 -4.77 -12.86 13.60
CA HIS A 160 -5.35 -13.17 12.29
C HIS A 160 -4.91 -12.18 11.20
N TYR A 161 -4.82 -10.88 11.50
CA TYR A 161 -4.66 -9.86 10.45
C TYR A 161 -3.20 -9.53 10.12
N ILE A 162 -2.32 -9.43 11.12
CA ILE A 162 -0.88 -9.24 10.87
C ILE A 162 -0.32 -10.36 9.98
N PRO A 163 -0.59 -11.66 10.23
CA PRO A 163 -0.11 -12.73 9.35
C PRO A 163 -0.62 -12.65 7.90
N LEU A 164 -1.79 -12.04 7.67
CA LEU A 164 -2.30 -11.81 6.31
C LEU A 164 -1.55 -10.68 5.60
N PHE A 165 -1.25 -9.59 6.32
CA PHE A 165 -0.43 -8.50 5.80
C PHE A 165 0.99 -8.95 5.50
N ASP A 166 1.57 -9.79 6.35
CA ASP A 166 2.91 -10.36 6.16
C ASP A 166 2.96 -11.18 4.86
N ARG A 167 1.99 -12.09 4.66
CA ARG A 167 1.88 -12.87 3.43
C ARG A 167 1.68 -12.02 2.19
N LEU A 168 0.85 -10.96 2.26
CA LEU A 168 0.66 -10.03 1.15
C LEU A 168 1.98 -9.32 0.79
N LEU A 169 2.73 -8.86 1.80
CA LEU A 169 4.01 -8.19 1.60
C LEU A 169 5.00 -9.11 0.88
N ASP A 170 5.12 -10.36 1.33
CA ASP A 170 6.04 -11.34 0.76
C ASP A 170 5.64 -11.71 -0.68
N GLU A 171 4.36 -11.99 -0.92
CA GLU A 171 3.82 -12.30 -2.25
C GLU A 171 4.07 -11.17 -3.25
N MET A 172 3.80 -9.93 -2.83
CA MET A 172 4.02 -8.79 -3.72
C MET A 172 5.49 -8.49 -3.98
N LYS A 173 6.38 -8.69 -3.00
CA LYS A 173 7.84 -8.61 -3.24
C LYS A 173 8.25 -9.58 -4.34
N GLN A 174 7.85 -10.84 -4.23
CA GLN A 174 8.16 -11.86 -5.23
C GLN A 174 7.64 -11.51 -6.63
N ARG A 175 6.41 -10.98 -6.71
CA ARG A 175 5.81 -10.58 -8.00
C ARG A 175 6.47 -9.35 -8.61
N LEU A 176 6.91 -8.37 -7.81
CA LEU A 176 7.59 -7.17 -8.29
C LEU A 176 9.04 -7.49 -8.72
N ASP A 177 9.73 -8.37 -8.00
CA ASP A 177 11.07 -8.84 -8.36
C ASP A 177 11.03 -9.69 -9.65
N SER A 178 9.98 -10.48 -9.86
CA SER A 178 9.82 -11.30 -11.07
C SER A 178 9.37 -10.51 -12.31
N ALA A 179 8.92 -9.26 -12.13
CA ALA A 179 8.47 -8.37 -13.19
C ALA A 179 9.58 -7.39 -13.68
N THR A 180 10.77 -7.47 -13.08
CA THR A 180 11.97 -6.70 -13.44
C THR A 180 12.97 -7.60 -14.15
#